data_AF-A0AAE3B907-F1
#
_entry.id   AF-A0AAE3B907-F1
#
_cell.length_a   1.000
_cell.length_b   1.000
_cell.length_c   1.000
_cell.angle_alpha   90.00
_cell.angle_beta   90.00
_cell.angle_gamma   90.00
#
_symmetry.space_group_name_H-M   'P 1'
#
loop_
_entity.id
_entity.type
_entity.pdbx_description
1 polymer ?
#
loop_
_entity_poly.entity_id
_entity_poly.type
_entity_poly.pdbx_seq_one_letter_code
_entity_poly.pdbx_strand_id
1 'polypeptide(L)'
;MIEDLIELAHTQGVVCETSVGPDGCDEYVLACADGVTTVRLCVRPDGRFSRAHGNAGSLSLGQVMAVCGLSYAARTSAAPAA
;
A
#
# COMPACT_ATOMS: atom_id res chain seq x y z
N MET A 1 -7.06 -7.89 -5.08
CA MET A 1 -6.63 -8.55 -3.82
C MET A 1 -5.62 -7.64 -3.11
N ILE A 2 -5.22 -7.88 -1.85
CA ILE A 2 -4.19 -7.02 -1.21
C ILE A 2 -2.85 -7.13 -1.97
N GLU A 3 -2.55 -8.30 -2.52
CA GLU A 3 -1.37 -8.55 -3.36
C GLU A 3 -1.35 -7.62 -4.58
N ASP A 4 -2.47 -7.50 -5.30
CA ASP A 4 -2.61 -6.53 -6.40
C ASP A 4 -2.36 -5.08 -5.96
N LEU A 5 -2.73 -4.73 -4.73
CA LEU A 5 -2.52 -3.38 -4.20
C LEU A 5 -1.05 -3.14 -3.88
N ILE A 6 -0.36 -4.14 -3.32
CA ILE A 6 1.09 -4.08 -3.07
C ILE A 6 1.84 -4.00 -4.40
N GLU A 7 1.47 -4.81 -5.39
CA GLU A 7 2.03 -4.75 -6.74
C GLU A 7 1.82 -3.37 -7.39
N LEU A 8 0.62 -2.82 -7.27
CA LEU A 8 0.30 -1.47 -7.74
C LEU A 8 1.17 -0.42 -7.02
N ALA A 9 1.33 -0.53 -5.70
CA ALA A 9 2.14 0.38 -4.91
C ALA A 9 3.62 0.34 -5.31
N HIS A 10 4.15 -0.85 -5.61
CA HIS A 10 5.50 -1.00 -6.17
C HIS A 10 5.60 -0.37 -7.57
N THR A 11 4.63 -0.63 -8.44
CA THR A 11 4.59 -0.09 -9.81
C THR A 11 4.55 1.45 -9.81
N GLN A 12 3.82 2.04 -8.85
CA GLN A 12 3.74 3.49 -8.67
C GLN A 12 4.92 4.07 -7.87
N GLY A 13 5.86 3.24 -7.41
CA GLY A 13 7.03 3.70 -6.65
C GLY A 13 6.71 4.31 -5.28
N VAL A 14 5.53 4.04 -4.72
CA VAL A 14 5.12 4.55 -3.41
C VAL A 14 5.58 3.66 -2.25
N VAL A 15 6.04 2.43 -2.50
CA VAL A 15 6.65 1.59 -1.45
C VAL A 15 8.05 2.12 -1.14
N CYS A 16 8.24 2.62 0.09
CA CYS A 16 9.52 3.14 0.58
C CYS A 16 10.38 2.04 1.22
N GLU A 17 9.75 1.13 1.96
CA GLU A 17 10.42 0.09 2.73
C GLU A 17 9.53 -1.15 2.84
N THR A 18 10.16 -2.32 2.91
CA THR A 18 9.50 -3.59 3.19
C THR A 18 10.29 -4.33 4.26
N SER A 19 9.60 -4.81 5.30
CA SER A 19 10.18 -5.57 6.40
C SER A 19 9.21 -6.65 6.86
N VAL A 20 9.69 -7.58 7.68
CA VAL A 20 8.83 -8.59 8.32
C VAL A 20 8.62 -8.17 9.77
N GLY A 21 7.37 -7.95 10.14
CA GLY A 21 6.96 -7.60 11.49
C GLY A 21 7.11 -8.76 12.47
N PRO A 22 7.19 -8.48 13.78
CA PRO A 22 7.40 -9.49 14.82
C PRO A 22 6.25 -10.52 14.93
N ASP A 23 5.07 -10.17 14.43
CA ASP A 23 3.89 -11.05 14.39
C ASP A 23 3.88 -11.97 13.15
N GLY A 24 4.95 -11.95 12.36
CA GLY A 24 5.05 -12.65 11.07
C GLY A 24 4.23 -12.01 9.95
N CYS A 25 3.72 -10.79 10.13
CA CYS A 25 3.11 -10.02 9.05
C CYS A 25 4.21 -9.32 8.22
N ASP A 26 4.04 -9.24 6.91
CA ASP A 26 4.87 -8.37 6.08
C ASP A 26 4.42 -6.91 6.28
N GLU A 27 5.38 -6.04 6.57
CA GLU A 27 5.16 -4.62 6.77
C GLU A 27 5.66 -3.83 5.55
N TYR A 28 4.79 -2.99 5.01
CA TYR A 28 5.06 -2.12 3.88
C TYR A 28 4.92 -0.68 4.33
N VAL A 29 5.96 0.13 4.12
CA VAL A 29 5.90 1.57 4.33
C VAL A 29 5.55 2.22 3.00
N LEU A 30 4.40 2.87 2.94
CA LEU A 30 3.88 3.54 1.73
C LEU A 30 3.98 5.06 1.89
N ALA A 31 4.51 5.76 0.89
CA ALA A 31 4.44 7.20 0.79
C ALA A 31 2.98 7.64 0.53
N CYS A 32 2.52 8.62 1.29
CA CYS A 32 1.27 9.30 1.00
C CYS A 32 1.41 10.20 -0.23
N ALA A 33 0.28 10.52 -0.86
CA ALA A 33 0.24 11.42 -2.03
C ALA A 33 0.69 12.86 -1.70
N ASP A 34 0.75 13.23 -0.42
CA ASP A 34 1.33 14.49 0.04
C ASP A 34 2.88 14.52 -0.07
N GLY A 35 3.52 13.38 -0.29
CA GLY A 35 4.98 13.23 -0.38
C GLY A 35 5.74 13.46 0.93
N VAL A 36 5.02 13.64 2.04
CA VAL A 36 5.58 14.00 3.35
C VAL A 36 5.31 12.92 4.37
N THR A 37 4.10 12.37 4.37
CA THR A 37 3.68 11.38 5.35
C THR A 37 3.78 9.97 4.79
N THR A 38 3.80 8.99 5.70
CA THR A 38 3.82 7.57 5.34
C THR A 38 2.73 6.81 6.07
N VAL A 39 2.32 5.70 5.47
CA VAL A 39 1.44 4.70 6.06
C VAL A 39 2.21 3.41 6.23
N ARG A 40 2.15 2.82 7.42
CA ARG A 40 2.60 1.46 7.67
C ARG A 40 1.44 0.50 7.46
N LEU A 41 1.56 -0.38 6.48
CA LEU A 41 0.58 -1.40 6.13
C LEU A 41 1.12 -2.78 6.51
N CYS A 42 0.37 -3.55 7.30
CA CYS A 42 0.73 -4.93 7.64
C CYS A 42 -0.17 -5.91 6.88
N VAL A 43 0.46 -6.86 6.20
CA VAL A 43 -0.18 -7.96 5.45
C VAL A 43 0.15 -9.27 6.14
N ARG A 44 -0.88 -10.09 6.38
CA ARG A 44 -0.73 -11.41 6.99
C ARG A 44 -0.08 -12.39 6.01
N PRO A 45 0.57 -13.47 6.50
CA PRO A 45 1.11 -14.53 5.64
C PRO A 45 0.10 -15.19 4.70
N ASP A 46 -1.20 -15.11 5.02
CA ASP A 46 -2.29 -15.63 4.18
C ASP A 46 -2.69 -14.65 3.05
N GLY A 47 -1.89 -13.59 2.81
CA GLY A 47 -2.15 -12.60 1.79
C GLY A 47 -3.38 -11.75 2.09
N ARG A 48 -3.69 -11.49 3.37
CA ARG A 48 -4.81 -10.63 3.77
C ARG A 48 -4.35 -9.37 4.51
N PHE A 49 -5.11 -8.31 4.34
CA PHE A 49 -4.96 -7.09 5.15
C PHE A 49 -5.09 -7.42 6.64
N SER A 50 -4.10 -7.00 7.44
CA SER A 50 -4.13 -7.10 8.89
C SER A 50 -4.55 -5.76 9.51
N ARG A 51 -3.75 -4.72 9.28
CA ARG A 51 -3.88 -3.39 9.87
C ARG A 51 -3.08 -2.38 9.07
N ALA A 52 -3.41 -1.11 9.22
CA ALA A 52 -2.59 -0.01 8.75
C ALA A 52 -2.59 1.13 9.76
N HIS A 53 -1.47 1.84 9.85
CA HIS A 53 -1.29 3.00 10.70
C HIS A 53 -0.69 4.15 9.90
N GLY A 54 -1.38 5.27 9.86
CA GLY A 54 -0.86 6.54 9.39
C GLY A 54 -0.62 7.50 10.56
N ASN A 55 -0.23 8.74 10.26
CA ASN A 55 0.04 9.76 11.28
C ASN A 55 -1.16 10.05 12.20
N ALA A 56 -2.39 9.93 11.68
CA ALA A 56 -3.63 10.15 12.44
C ALA A 56 -4.13 8.90 13.21
N GLY A 57 -3.41 7.78 13.15
CA GLY A 57 -3.80 6.52 13.79
C GLY A 57 -4.17 5.42 12.80
N SER A 58 -5.03 4.49 13.23
CA SER A 58 -5.39 3.31 12.46
C SER A 58 -6.19 3.68 11.20
N LEU A 59 -5.85 3.04 10.08
CA LEU A 59 -6.48 3.23 8.78
C LEU A 59 -7.10 1.92 8.29
N SER A 60 -8.27 2.01 7.66
CA SER A 60 -8.82 0.95 6.83
C SER A 60 -8.10 0.88 5.48
N LEU A 61 -8.19 -0.25 4.78
CA LEU A 61 -7.57 -0.41 3.46
C LEU A 61 -8.03 0.65 2.44
N GLY A 62 -9.31 1.02 2.44
CA GLY A 62 -9.82 2.07 1.57
C GLY A 62 -9.24 3.45 1.88
N GLN A 63 -8.99 3.74 3.17
CA GLN A 63 -8.29 4.97 3.56
C GLN A 63 -6.82 4.93 3.16
N VAL A 64 -6.13 3.79 3.29
CA VAL A 64 -4.75 3.64 2.78
C VAL A 64 -4.70 3.96 1.28
N MET A 65 -5.63 3.41 0.50
CA MET A 65 -5.71 3.69 -0.94
C MET A 65 -5.89 5.18 -1.23
N ALA A 66 -6.83 5.83 -0.52
CA ALA A 66 -7.12 7.25 -0.71
C ALA A 66 -5.91 8.14 -0.35
N VAL A 67 -5.25 7.90 0.79
CA VAL A 67 -4.13 8.75 1.25
C VAL A 67 -2.84 8.49 0.48
N CYS A 68 -2.61 7.27 -0.01
CA CYS A 68 -1.45 6.92 -0.84
C CYS A 68 -1.68 7.18 -2.33
N GLY A 69 -2.85 7.68 -2.73
CA GLY A 69 -3.19 7.91 -4.14
C GLY A 69 -3.30 6.62 -4.97
N LEU A 70 -3.46 5.47 -4.34
CA LEU A 70 -3.54 4.17 -5.01
C LEU A 70 -4.93 4.02 -5.65
N SER A 71 -4.95 3.96 -6.97
CA SER A 71 -6.17 3.73 -7.73
C SER A 71 -5.95 2.66 -8.77
N TYR A 72 -6.81 1.64 -8.77
CA TYR A 72 -6.82 0.61 -9.81
C TYR A 72 -7.14 1.17 -11.19
N ALA A 73 -7.80 2.34 -11.29
CA ALA A 73 -8.05 3.00 -12.56
C ALA A 73 -6.74 3.43 -13.26
N ALA A 74 -5.65 3.65 -12.50
CA ALA A 74 -4.34 3.95 -13.08
C ALA A 74 -3.73 2.77 -13.85
N ARG A 75 -4.13 1.52 -13.54
CA ARG A 75 -3.70 0.33 -14.34
C ARG A 75 -4.27 0.37 -15.76
N THR A 76 -5.42 0.99 -15.99
CA THR A 76 -6.04 1.06 -17.32
C THR A 76 -5.30 2.02 -18.25
N SER A 77 -4.57 3.01 -17.71
CA SER A 77 -3.80 3.97 -18.51
C SER A 77 -2.45 3.43 -18.98
N ALA A 78 -2.01 2.28 -18.46
CA ALA A 78 -0.79 1.59 -18.87
C ALA A 78 -1.10 0.40 -19.82
N ALA A 79 -2.18 0.50 -20.61
CA ALA A 79 -2.35 -0.39 -21.75
C ALA A 79 -1.18 -0.17 -22.73
N PRO A 80 -0.51 -1.24 -23.20
CA PRO A 80 0.58 -1.08 -24.16
C PRO A 80 0.03 -0.41 -25.42
N ALA A 81 0.69 0.65 -25.85
CA ALA A 81 0.48 1.17 -27.19
C ALA A 81 0.98 0.12 -28.18
N ALA A 82 0.02 -0.57 -28.82
CA ALA A 82 0.09 -1.37 -30.05
C ALA A 82 1.16 -2.49 -30.13
#